data_AF-A0A379TH87-F1
#
_entry.id   AF-A0A379TH87-F1
#
_cell.length_a   1.000
_cell.length_b   1.000
_cell.length_c   1.000
_cell.angle_alpha   90.00
_cell.angle_beta   90.00
_cell.angle_gamma   90.00
#
_symmetry.space_group_name_H-M   'P 1'
#
loop_
_entity.id
_entity.type
_entity.pdbx_description
1 polymer ?
#
loop_
_entity_poly.entity_id
_entity_poly.type
_entity_poly.pdbx_seq_one_letter_code
_entity_poly.pdbx_strand_id
1 'polypeptide(L)'
;MRRLPRLVREGDEVICFDPSYDSYAPAVELSGGVLKRIMLAPPHFSVDWQAFSELLSERTRLVILNTPHNPTATVWRQADIEALWQAIRRARNLCIKR
;
A
#
# COMPACT_ATOMS: atom_id res chain seq x y z
N MET A 1 0.77 19.31 0.79
CA MET A 1 1.23 17.99 1.28
C MET A 1 0.35 17.56 2.47
N ARG A 2 -0.61 16.64 2.31
CA ARG A 2 -1.47 16.17 3.43
C ARG A 2 -0.73 15.08 4.21
N ARG A 3 -0.53 15.29 5.52
CA ARG A 3 0.16 14.34 6.41
C ARG A 3 -0.74 13.11 6.68
N LEU A 4 -0.13 11.93 6.85
CA LEU A 4 -0.80 10.65 7.18
C LEU A 4 -1.85 10.71 8.32
N PRO A 5 -1.69 11.53 9.39
CA PRO A 5 -2.63 11.57 10.51
C PRO A 5 -4.06 11.99 10.17
N ARG A 6 -4.31 12.57 9.00
CA ARG A 6 -5.69 12.91 8.56
C ARG A 6 -6.39 11.79 7.79
N LEU A 7 -5.65 10.77 7.36
CA LEU A 7 -6.18 9.68 6.54
C LEU A 7 -6.37 8.39 7.32
N VAL A 8 -5.50 8.15 8.30
CA VAL A 8 -5.46 6.93 9.12
C VAL A 8 -6.00 7.26 10.51
N ARG A 9 -6.92 6.44 11.00
CA ARG A 9 -7.43 6.44 12.37
C ARG A 9 -6.93 5.21 13.12
N GLU A 10 -7.19 5.18 14.42
CA GLU A 10 -6.88 4.01 15.25
C GLU A 10 -7.53 2.73 14.70
N GLY A 11 -6.72 1.69 14.50
CA GLY A 11 -7.15 0.40 13.97
C GLY A 11 -7.31 0.33 12.44
N ASP A 12 -7.18 1.45 11.71
CA ASP A 12 -7.19 1.44 10.24
C ASP A 12 -5.97 0.69 9.70
N GLU A 13 -6.18 -0.13 8.68
CA GLU A 13 -5.13 -0.89 8.03
C GLU A 13 -4.53 -0.11 6.85
N VAL A 14 -3.21 -0.07 6.79
CA VAL A 14 -2.43 0.56 5.72
C VAL A 14 -1.61 -0.50 5.01
N ILE A 15 -1.74 -0.62 3.69
CA ILE A 15 -0.96 -1.58 2.90
C ILE A 15 0.25 -0.87 2.28
N CYS A 16 1.44 -1.44 2.47
CA CYS A 16 2.69 -1.05 1.82
C CYS A 16 3.34 -2.24 1.08
N PHE A 17 4.24 -1.93 0.16
CA PHE A 17 4.97 -2.92 -0.63
C PHE A 17 6.45 -2.93 -0.21
N ASP A 18 6.95 -4.06 0.27
CA ASP A 18 8.34 -4.24 0.68
C ASP A 18 9.18 -4.85 -0.45
N PRO A 19 10.48 -4.53 -0.58
CA PRO A 19 11.26 -3.71 0.35
C PRO A 19 10.88 -2.22 0.26
N SER A 20 10.56 -1.60 1.39
CA SER A 20 10.16 -0.19 1.47
C SER A 20 11.08 0.63 2.38
N TYR A 21 10.91 1.95 2.38
CA TYR A 21 11.54 2.82 3.36
C TYR A 21 10.96 2.57 4.76
N ASP A 22 11.84 2.41 5.74
CA ASP A 22 11.48 2.23 7.16
C ASP A 22 10.62 3.37 7.73
N SER A 23 10.52 4.52 7.05
CA SER A 23 9.74 5.67 7.51
C SER A 23 8.21 5.48 7.46
N TYR A 24 7.68 4.51 6.71
CA TYR A 24 6.24 4.29 6.65
C TYR A 24 5.69 3.64 7.93
N ALA A 25 6.41 2.70 8.52
CA ALA A 25 5.96 1.99 9.71
C ALA A 25 5.76 2.92 10.92
N PRO A 26 6.74 3.76 11.31
CA PRO A 26 6.56 4.71 12.41
C PRO A 26 5.42 5.69 12.13
N ALA A 27 5.25 6.14 10.89
CA ALA A 27 4.21 7.11 10.56
C ALA A 27 2.78 6.52 10.64
N VAL A 28 2.63 5.23 10.30
CA VAL A 28 1.36 4.50 10.44
C VAL A 28 1.08 4.21 11.92
N GLU A 29 2.07 3.69 12.64
CA GLU A 29 1.97 3.37 14.07
C GLU A 29 1.68 4.62 14.93
N LEU A 30 2.36 5.73 14.67
CA LEU A 30 2.09 7.03 15.33
C LEU A 30 0.68 7.57 15.07
N SER A 31 0.04 7.11 13.98
CA SER A 31 -1.36 7.46 13.67
C SER A 31 -2.36 6.43 14.23
N GLY A 32 -1.91 5.42 14.98
CA GLY A 32 -2.72 4.32 15.51
C GLY A 32 -3.11 3.26 14.47
N GLY A 33 -2.54 3.31 13.26
CA GLY A 33 -2.86 2.37 12.20
C GLY A 33 -2.09 1.05 12.30
N VAL A 34 -2.57 0.05 11.58
CA VAL A 34 -1.94 -1.28 11.45
C VAL A 34 -1.29 -1.40 10.08
N LEU A 35 0.03 -1.53 10.04
CA LEU A 35 0.76 -1.70 8.79
C LEU A 35 0.69 -3.16 8.29
N LYS A 36 0.13 -3.36 7.10
CA LYS A 36 0.11 -4.61 6.33
C LYS A 36 1.11 -4.52 5.19
N ARG A 37 1.86 -5.59 4.92
CA ARG A 37 2.97 -5.59 3.96
C ARG A 37 2.76 -6.64 2.88
N ILE A 38 3.01 -6.25 1.63
CA ILE A 38 3.18 -7.16 0.49
C ILE A 38 4.66 -7.26 0.17
N MET A 39 5.22 -8.46 0.18
CA MET A 39 6.61 -8.69 -0.18
C MET A 39 6.75 -8.80 -1.70
N LEU A 40 7.53 -7.90 -2.29
CA LEU A 40 7.94 -7.92 -3.69
C LEU A 40 9.23 -8.74 -3.81
N ALA A 41 9.18 -9.83 -4.57
CA ALA A 41 10.32 -10.73 -4.72
C ALA A 41 11.19 -10.39 -5.93
N PRO A 42 12.52 -10.48 -5.83
CA PRO A 42 13.41 -10.42 -6.99
C PRO A 42 13.13 -11.59 -7.96
N PRO A 43 13.49 -11.46 -9.26
CA PRO A 43 14.21 -10.33 -9.85
C PRO A 43 13.30 -9.18 -10.34
N HIS A 44 11.99 -9.41 -10.39
CA HIS A 44 11.06 -8.49 -11.06
C HIS A 44 10.32 -7.55 -10.10
N PHE A 45 10.28 -7.86 -8.80
CA PHE A 45 9.58 -7.08 -7.78
C PHE A 45 8.14 -6.74 -8.17
N SER A 46 7.47 -7.69 -8.83
CA SER A 46 6.08 -7.56 -9.25
C SER A 46 5.14 -7.82 -8.08
N VAL A 47 3.98 -7.16 -8.10
CA VAL A 47 2.96 -7.35 -7.06
C VAL A 47 2.22 -8.66 -7.30
N ASP A 48 2.12 -9.48 -6.27
CA ASP A 48 1.15 -10.57 -6.23
C ASP A 48 -0.24 -9.99 -5.92
N TRP A 49 -1.06 -9.85 -6.97
CA TRP A 49 -2.40 -9.28 -6.87
C TRP A 49 -3.41 -10.15 -6.14
N GLN A 50 -3.16 -11.46 -6.06
CA GLN A 50 -3.97 -12.36 -5.26
C GLN A 50 -3.68 -12.11 -3.77
N ALA A 51 -2.41 -12.14 -3.39
CA ALA A 51 -1.99 -11.83 -2.01
C ALA A 51 -2.43 -10.42 -1.58
N PHE A 52 -2.33 -9.43 -2.48
CA PHE A 52 -2.83 -8.08 -2.22
C PHE A 52 -4.34 -8.08 -1.92
N SER A 53 -5.13 -8.83 -2.70
CA SER A 53 -6.58 -8.90 -2.52
C SER A 53 -6.96 -9.58 -1.20
N GLU A 54 -6.19 -10.57 -0.76
CA GLU A 54 -6.39 -11.27 0.51
C GLU A 54 -6.05 -10.39 1.74
N LEU A 55 -5.20 -9.38 1.58
CA LEU A 55 -4.91 -8.40 2.63
C LEU A 55 -6.00 -7.33 2.78
N LEU A 56 -6.87 -7.15 1.77
CA LEU A 56 -7.93 -6.16 1.84
C LEU A 56 -8.98 -6.59 2.88
N SER A 57 -9.38 -5.65 3.73
CA SER A 57 -10.43 -5.81 4.71
C SER A 57 -11.30 -4.55 4.78
N GLU A 58 -12.39 -4.61 5.55
CA GLU A 58 -13.22 -3.43 5.82
C GLU A 58 -12.46 -2.32 6.56
N ARG A 59 -11.33 -2.65 7.20
CA ARG A 59 -10.45 -1.68 7.87
C ARG A 59 -9.37 -1.12 6.95
N THR A 60 -9.21 -1.64 5.73
CA THR A 60 -8.20 -1.12 4.81
C THR A 60 -8.55 0.30 4.38
N ARG A 61 -7.71 1.24 4.82
CA ARG A 61 -7.93 2.68 4.68
C ARG A 61 -7.02 3.32 3.65
N LEU A 62 -5.80 2.83 3.54
CA LEU A 62 -4.75 3.47 2.75
C LEU A 62 -3.86 2.43 2.09
N VAL A 63 -3.56 2.63 0.80
CA VAL A 63 -2.48 1.92 0.10
C VAL A 63 -1.40 2.95 -0.20
N ILE A 64 -0.17 2.68 0.26
CA ILE A 64 1.00 3.48 -0.06
C ILE A 64 1.75 2.77 -1.18
N LEU A 65 1.85 3.43 -2.33
CA LEU A 65 2.62 2.94 -3.47
C LEU A 65 3.74 3.92 -3.78
N ASN A 66 4.90 3.39 -4.14
CA ASN A 66 6.05 4.20 -4.55
C ASN A 66 6.45 3.75 -5.95
N THR A 67 6.21 4.58 -6.97
CA THR A 67 6.62 4.30 -8.35
C THR A 67 7.15 5.58 -9.01
N PRO A 68 8.43 5.63 -9.45
CA PRO A 68 9.44 4.56 -9.43
C PRO A 68 9.79 4.07 -8.02
N HIS A 69 9.83 2.75 -7.86
CA HIS A 69 9.95 2.08 -6.56
C HIS A 69 11.40 2.14 -6.06
N ASN A 70 11.60 2.91 -4.99
CA ASN A 70 12.83 2.89 -4.21
C ASN A 70 12.67 1.84 -3.10
N PRO A 71 13.53 0.81 -2.97
CA PRO A 71 14.92 0.71 -3.49
C PRO A 71 15.12 -0.17 -4.73
N THR A 72 14.07 -0.80 -5.26
CA THR A 72 14.21 -1.84 -6.29
C THR A 72 14.44 -1.29 -7.70
N ALA A 73 14.30 0.03 -7.90
CA ALA A 73 14.35 0.72 -9.19
C ALA A 73 13.33 0.19 -10.22
N THR A 74 12.23 -0.42 -9.77
CA THR A 74 11.16 -0.90 -10.65
C THR A 74 10.06 0.15 -10.83
N VAL A 75 9.32 0.06 -11.94
CA VAL A 75 8.19 0.95 -12.22
C VAL A 75 6.93 0.13 -12.43
N TRP A 76 5.82 0.61 -11.88
CA TRP A 76 4.52 0.02 -12.15
C TRP A 76 4.08 0.36 -13.58
N ARG A 77 3.63 -0.67 -14.29
CA ARG A 77 3.10 -0.54 -15.65
C ARG A 77 1.61 -0.23 -15.60
N GLN A 78 1.04 0.11 -16.74
CA GLN A 78 -0.40 0.36 -16.87
C GLN A 78 -1.25 -0.81 -16.33
N ALA A 79 -0.84 -2.05 -16.60
CA ALA A 79 -1.50 -3.25 -16.09
C ALA A 79 -1.50 -3.35 -14.56
N ASP A 80 -0.43 -2.90 -13.88
CA ASP A 80 -0.36 -2.89 -12.41
C ASP A 80 -1.33 -1.85 -11.82
N ILE A 81 -1.44 -0.69 -12.48
CA ILE A 81 -2.41 0.34 -12.11
C ILE A 81 -3.85 -0.19 -12.27
N GLU A 82 -4.13 -0.87 -13.37
CA GLU A 82 -5.45 -1.46 -13.61
C GLU A 82 -5.79 -2.57 -12.61
N ALA A 83 -4.84 -3.46 -12.32
CA ALA A 83 -5.01 -4.50 -11.31
C ALA A 83 -5.29 -3.91 -9.92
N LEU A 84 -4.57 -2.86 -9.52
CA LEU A 84 -4.85 -2.14 -8.28
C LEU A 84 -6.28 -1.60 -8.25
N TRP A 85 -6.71 -0.90 -9.31
CA TRP A 85 -8.05 -0.34 -9.40
C TRP A 85 -9.14 -1.41 -9.32
N GLN A 86 -8.93 -2.55 -9.97
CA GLN A 86 -9.87 -3.67 -9.91
C GLN A 86 -9.97 -4.25 -8.50
N ALA A 87 -8.84 -4.44 -7.82
CA ALA A 87 -8.80 -4.98 -6.46
C ALA A 87 -9.51 -4.07 -5.46
N ILE A 88 -9.28 -2.76 -5.51
CA ILE A 88 -9.86 -1.81 -4.56
C ILE A 88 -11.26 -1.32 -4.96
N ARG A 89 -11.81 -1.75 -6.10
CA ARG A 89 -13.09 -1.23 -6.63
C ARG A 89 -14.26 -1.33 -5.65
N ARG A 90 -14.23 -2.34 -4.77
CA ARG A 90 -15.26 -2.57 -3.74
C ARG A 90 -14.93 -1.90 -2.40
N ALA A 91 -13.70 -1.46 -2.19
CA ALA A 91 -13.27 -0.83 -0.96
C ALA A 91 -13.88 0.57 -0.85
N ARG A 92 -14.70 0.78 0.18
CA ARG A 92 -15.29 2.09 0.46
C ARG A 92 -14.33 2.92 1.27
N ASN A 93 -14.04 4.13 0.81
CA ASN A 93 -13.20 5.12 1.50
C ASN A 93 -11.71 4.79 1.58
N LEU A 94 -11.18 3.95 0.67
CA LEU A 94 -9.76 3.68 0.53
C LEU A 94 -9.06 4.84 -0.19
N CYS A 95 -7.93 5.28 0.35
CA CYS A 95 -7.07 6.30 -0.25
C CYS A 95 -5.83 5.65 -0.87
N ILE A 96 -5.31 6.24 -1.94
CA ILE A 96 -4.00 5.88 -2.49
C ILE A 96 -3.05 7.06 -2.26
N LYS A 97 -1.89 6.78 -1.66
CA LYS A 97 -0.79 7.74 -1.58
C LYS A 97 0.34 7.25 -2.48
N ARG A 98 0.60 8.03 -3.53
CA ARG A 98 1.81 7.93 -4.36
C ARG A 98 2.93 8.76 -3.76
#